data_AF-A0A085V572-F1
#
_entry.id   AF-A0A085V572-F1
#
_cell.length_a   1.000
_cell.length_b   1.000
_cell.length_c   1.000
_cell.angle_alpha   90.00
_cell.angle_beta   90.00
_cell.angle_gamma   90.00
#
_symmetry.space_group_name_H-M   'P 1'
#
loop_
_entity.id
_entity.type
_entity.pdbx_description
1 polymer ?
#
loop_
_entity_poly.entity_id
_entity_poly.type
_entity_poly.pdbx_seq_one_letter_code
_entity_poly.pdbx_strand_id
1 'polypeptide(L)' 'MSGAQAILEVLKREGVRVTNDAAFADTLQIALEASGPVLIEIVCDPQRISVRQTIEQIRQSGAAQ' A
#
# COMPACT_ATOMS: atom_id res chain seq x y z
N MET A 1 -5.27 -8.64 -12.64
CA MET A 1 -6.08 -8.31 -11.46
C MET A 1 -5.15 -8.15 -10.27
N SER A 2 -5.29 -7.10 -9.45
CA SER A 2 -4.50 -6.97 -8.22
C SER A 2 -4.98 -7.99 -7.18
N GLY A 3 -4.11 -8.34 -6.21
CA GLY A 3 -4.46 -9.28 -5.15
C GLY A 3 -5.64 -8.78 -4.30
N ALA A 4 -5.73 -7.47 -4.05
CA ALA A 4 -6.86 -6.93 -3.29
C ALA A 4 -8.17 -6.93 -4.08
N GLN A 5 -8.15 -6.73 -5.42
CA GLN A 5 -9.36 -6.86 -6.24
C GLN A 5 -9.97 -8.27 -6.12
N ALA A 6 -9.12 -9.31 -6.10
CA ALA A 6 -9.59 -10.68 -5.89
C ALA A 6 -10.20 -10.89 -4.49
N ILE A 7 -9.61 -10.27 -3.46
CA ILE A 7 -10.14 -10.34 -2.08
C ILE A 7 -11.50 -9.62 -1.99
N LEU A 8 -11.66 -8.47 -2.65
CA LEU A 8 -12.91 -7.71 -2.65
C LEU A 8 -14.05 -8.45 -3.36
N GLU A 9 -13.74 -9.08 -4.49
CA GLU A 9 -14.69 -9.93 -5.23
C GLU A 9 -15.18 -11.10 -4.38
N VAL A 10 -14.28 -11.76 -3.64
CA VAL A 10 -14.62 -12.87 -2.73
C VAL A 10 -15.40 -12.40 -1.51
N LEU A 11 -15.04 -11.25 -0.93
CA LEU A 11 -15.65 -10.76 0.31
C LEU A 11 -16.93 -9.92 0.08
N LYS A 12 -17.27 -9.61 -1.19
CA LYS A 12 -18.39 -8.71 -1.57
C LYS A 12 -18.39 -7.39 -0.79
N ARG A 13 -17.20 -6.82 -0.59
CA ARG A 13 -17.02 -5.58 0.18
C ARG A 13 -16.46 -4.48 -0.69
N GLU A 14 -16.72 -3.25 -0.26
CA GLU A 14 -16.07 -2.08 -0.84
C GLU A 14 -14.59 -2.08 -0.46
N GLY A 15 -13.75 -1.77 -1.43
CA GLY A 15 -12.34 -1.54 -1.17
C GLY A 15 -11.71 -0.62 -2.19
N VAL A 16 -10.68 0.05 -1.72
CA VAL A 16 -10.04 1.15 -2.42
C VAL A 16 -8.56 0.86 -2.53
N ARG A 17 -8.03 1.05 -3.74
CA ARG A 17 -6.60 0.92 -4.01
C ARG A 17 -5.95 2.30 -4.02
N VAL A 18 -4.99 2.51 -3.12
CA VAL A 18 -4.27 3.76 -2.92
C VAL A 18 -2.85 3.62 -3.46
N THR A 19 -2.46 4.49 -4.38
CA THR A 19 -1.17 4.44 -5.09
C THR A 19 -0.23 5.60 -4.76
N ASN A 20 -0.72 6.59 -4.02
CA ASN A 20 0.05 7.73 -3.57
C ASN A 20 -0.40 8.17 -2.16
N ASP A 21 0.44 8.94 -1.51
CA ASP A 21 0.25 9.50 -0.18
C ASP A 21 -0.93 10.47 -0.11
N ALA A 22 -1.09 11.33 -1.13
CA ALA A 22 -2.16 12.33 -1.16
C ALA A 22 -3.56 11.71 -1.06
N ALA A 23 -3.80 10.58 -1.74
CA ALA A 23 -5.09 9.88 -1.71
C ALA A 23 -5.32 9.05 -0.43
N PHE A 24 -4.27 8.81 0.37
CA PHE A 24 -4.37 7.95 1.55
C PHE A 24 -5.21 8.58 2.66
N ALA A 25 -5.00 9.87 2.95
CA ALA A 25 -5.68 10.55 4.04
C ALA A 25 -7.21 10.53 3.87
N ASP A 26 -7.68 10.90 2.67
CA ASP A 26 -9.11 10.90 2.35
C ASP A 26 -9.70 9.48 2.38
N THR A 27 -8.98 8.50 1.83
CA THR A 27 -9.42 7.10 1.84
C THR A 27 -9.53 6.54 3.25
N LEU A 28 -8.58 6.89 4.13
CA LEU A 28 -8.61 6.49 5.53
C LEU A 28 -9.80 7.12 6.26
N GLN A 29 -10.08 8.40 6.01
CA GLN A 29 -11.23 9.08 6.60
C GLN A 29 -12.55 8.39 6.22
N ILE A 30 -12.74 8.12 4.92
CA ILE A 30 -13.93 7.39 4.42
C ILE A 30 -14.05 6.01 5.08
N ALA A 31 -12.94 5.28 5.23
CA ALA A 31 -12.94 3.97 5.85
C ALA A 31 -13.29 4.00 7.35
N LEU A 32 -12.88 5.05 8.07
CA LEU A 32 -13.20 5.26 9.49
C LEU A 32 -14.68 5.62 9.69
N GLU A 33 -15.28 6.32 8.74
CA GLU A 33 -16.70 6.70 8.77
C GLU A 33 -17.63 5.55 8.33
N ALA A 34 -17.10 4.49 7.72
CA ALA A 34 -17.88 3.37 7.26
C ALA A 34 -18.43 2.52 8.41
N SER A 35 -19.72 2.17 8.35
CA SER A 35 -20.40 1.32 9.34
C SER A 35 -20.00 -0.17 9.27
N GLY A 36 -18.94 -0.50 8.52
CA GLY A 36 -18.53 -1.87 8.27
C GLY A 36 -17.06 -1.97 7.88
N PRO A 37 -16.52 -3.19 7.76
CA PRO A 37 -15.10 -3.36 7.52
C PRO A 37 -14.73 -2.95 6.10
N VAL A 38 -13.71 -2.12 5.98
CA VAL A 38 -13.18 -1.61 4.71
C VAL A 38 -11.78 -2.18 4.48
N LEU A 39 -11.49 -2.60 3.24
CA LEU A 39 -10.16 -2.99 2.82
C LEU A 39 -9.52 -1.86 2.03
N ILE A 40 -8.34 -1.42 2.48
CA ILE A 40 -7.52 -0.44 1.78
C ILE A 40 -6.27 -1.17 1.26
N GLU A 41 -6.09 -1.22 -0.07
CA GLU A 41 -4.87 -1.74 -0.69
C GLU A 41 -3.89 -0.58 -0.90
N ILE A 42 -2.79 -0.56 -0.13
CA ILE A 42 -1.73 0.44 -0.30
C ILE A 42 -0.65 -0.14 -1.20
N VAL A 43 -0.36 0.53 -2.31
CA VAL A 43 0.72 0.15 -3.22
C VAL A 43 2.01 0.81 -2.77
N CYS A 44 2.96 -0.01 -2.34
CA CYS A 44 4.29 0.43 -1.94
C CYS A 44 5.32 0.18 -3.05
N ASP A 45 6.39 0.98 -3.06
CA ASP A 45 7.55 0.73 -3.92
C ASP A 45 8.40 -0.41 -3.31
N PRO A 46 8.52 -1.57 -3.98
CA PRO A 46 9.29 -2.70 -3.45
C PRO A 46 10.79 -2.44 -3.38
N GLN A 47 11.33 -1.42 -4.07
CA GLN A 47 12.74 -1.04 -3.98
C GLN A 47 13.03 -0.18 -2.75
N ARG A 48 12.04 0.45 -2.12
CA ARG A 48 12.20 1.29 -0.93
C ARG A 48 11.97 0.47 0.33
N ILE A 49 13.07 0.06 0.98
CA ILE A 49 13.00 -0.65 2.28
C ILE A 49 12.69 0.32 3.42
N SER A 50 13.16 1.56 3.31
CA SER A 50 12.90 2.61 4.28
C SER A 50 12.72 3.96 3.59
N VAL A 51 12.25 4.95 4.35
CA VAL A 51 12.18 6.35 3.86
C VAL A 51 13.56 6.94 3.52
N ARG A 52 14.65 6.29 3.95
CA ARG A 52 16.01 6.81 3.79
C ARG A 52 16.80 6.08 2.70
N GLN A 53 16.48 4.82 2.41
CA GLN A 53 17.33 3.97 1.58
C GLN A 53 16.54 2.94 0.76
N THR A 54 17.02 2.67 -0.45
CA THR A 54 16.56 1.59 -1.32
C THR A 54 17.37 0.30 -1.14
N ILE A 55 16.84 -0.83 -1.61
CA ILE A 55 17.55 -2.11 -1.69
C ILE A 55 18.87 -1.95 -2.44
N GLU A 56 18.84 -1.24 -3.57
CA GLU A 56 20.02 -1.04 -4.40
C GLU A 56 21.11 -0.25 -3.67
N GLN A 57 20.75 0.82 -2.96
CA GLN A 57 21.69 1.60 -2.15
C GLN A 57 22.32 0.77 -1.02
N ILE A 58 21.54 -0.11 -0.39
CA ILE A 58 22.05 -1.03 0.64
C ILE A 58 23.05 -2.01 0.03
N ARG A 59 22.74 -2.59 -1.14
CA ARG A 59 23.64 -3.52 -1.85
C ARG A 59 24.95 -2.85 -2.26
N GLN A 60 24.89 -1.63 -2.78
CA GLN A 60 26.08 -0.85 -3.14
C GLN A 60 26.95 -0.52 -1.91
N SER A 61 26.31 -0.22 -0.77
CA SER A 61 27.03 0.08 0.49
C SER A 61 27.70 -1.16 1.11
N GLY A 62 27.14 -2.35 0.90
CA GLY A 62 27.73 -3.61 1.36
C GLY A 62 28.85 -4.15 0.46
N ALA A 63 28.86 -3.79 -0.83
CA ALA A 63 29.88 -4.21 -1.78
C ALA A 63 31.17 -3.38 -1.72
N ALA A 64 31.14 -2.22 -1.05
CA ALA A 64 32.28 -1.33 -0.88
C ALA A 64 33.09 -1.59 0.41
N GLN A 65 32.82 -2.70 1.12
CA GLN A 65 33.53 -3.13 2.33
C GLN A 65 34.44 -4.32 2.07
#